data_AF-A0A529LSS1-F1
#
_entry.id   AF-A0A529LSS1-F1
#
_cell.length_a   1.000
_cell.length_b   1.000
_cell.length_c   1.000
_cell.angle_alpha   90.00
_cell.angle_beta   90.00
_cell.angle_gamma   90.00
#
_symmetry.space_group_name_H-M   'P 1'
#
loop_
_entity.id
_entity.type
_entity.pdbx_description
1 polymer ?
#
loop_
_entity_poly.entity_id
_entity_poly.type
_entity_poly.pdbx_seq_one_letter_code
_entity_poly.pdbx_strand_id
1 'polypeptide(L)'
;MAPRFYRKLAVLAKIETVYGTDPTPTGAANAIQMTNATVNPLEGEQVSRDLMLPYLGMQGVILTGTYVKIDGEVEIAGAGAAGDAPAYGPLLRACGLAETITVGTDVQYDPVSSGFEAVTLYFNHDGVNHIALGSRGNVSFSLVPKQIPHYKF
;
A
#
# COMPACT_ATOMS: atom_id res chain seq x y z
N MET A 1 8.18 -25.88 8.50
CA MET A 1 7.82 -24.63 7.80
C MET A 1 9.12 -24.01 7.31
N ALA A 2 9.28 -23.80 6.00
CA ALA A 2 10.51 -23.21 5.47
C ALA A 2 10.68 -21.78 6.03
N PRO A 3 11.91 -21.35 6.37
CA PRO A 3 12.16 -19.98 6.79
C PRO A 3 11.81 -19.04 5.64
N ARG A 4 10.97 -18.03 5.91
CA ARG A 4 10.59 -17.03 4.92
C ARG A 4 11.52 -15.84 5.03
N PHE A 5 12.08 -15.42 3.91
CA PHE A 5 13.05 -14.32 3.90
C PHE A 5 12.40 -13.00 3.50
N TYR A 6 12.54 -12.00 4.37
CA TYR A 6 12.03 -10.66 4.15
C TYR A 6 12.62 -9.98 2.91
N ARG A 7 13.86 -10.34 2.53
CA ARG A 7 14.53 -9.85 1.31
C ARG A 7 13.82 -10.26 0.01
N LYS A 8 12.90 -11.23 0.06
CA LYS A 8 12.10 -11.66 -1.09
C LYS A 8 10.68 -11.08 -1.07
N LEU A 9 10.44 -10.06 -0.23
CA LEU A 9 9.17 -9.36 -0.24
C LEU A 9 8.98 -8.68 -1.59
N ALA A 10 7.90 -9.03 -2.28
CA ALA A 10 7.46 -8.33 -3.48
C ALA A 10 6.17 -7.59 -3.19
N VAL A 11 6.13 -6.30 -3.52
CA VAL A 11 4.95 -5.46 -3.41
C VAL A 11 4.45 -5.13 -4.81
N LEU A 12 3.16 -5.36 -5.05
CA LEU A 12 2.50 -4.95 -6.28
C LEU A 12 1.31 -4.06 -5.93
N ALA A 13 1.07 -3.03 -6.73
CA ALA A 13 -0.01 -2.08 -6.51
C ALA A 13 -0.75 -1.82 -7.82
N LYS A 14 -2.08 -1.93 -7.80
CA LYS A 14 -2.93 -1.58 -8.94
C LYS A 14 -4.19 -0.87 -8.48
N ILE A 15 -4.62 0.11 -9.27
CA ILE A 15 -5.84 0.88 -8.99
C ILE A 15 -7.08 0.04 -9.19
N GLU A 16 -8.02 0.18 -8.27
CA GLU A 16 -9.33 -0.45 -8.31
C GLU A 16 -10.26 0.33 -9.24
N THR A 17 -10.88 -0.36 -10.20
CA THR A 17 -11.96 0.22 -11.02
C THR A 17 -13.25 0.36 -10.22
N VAL A 18 -13.48 -0.59 -9.31
CA VAL A 18 -14.59 -0.59 -8.35
C VAL A 18 -13.99 -0.89 -6.98
N TYR A 19 -14.35 -0.07 -5.99
CA TYR A 19 -13.83 -0.20 -4.63
C TYR A 19 -14.04 -1.61 -4.06
N GLY A 20 -12.97 -2.20 -3.52
CA GLY A 20 -12.99 -3.53 -2.93
C GLY A 20 -13.06 -4.67 -3.94
N THR A 21 -12.90 -4.39 -5.24
CA THR A 21 -12.81 -5.42 -6.29
C THR A 21 -11.37 -5.54 -6.76
N ASP A 22 -10.82 -6.75 -6.63
CA ASP A 22 -9.46 -7.05 -7.05
C ASP A 22 -9.28 -6.83 -8.57
N PRO A 23 -8.42 -5.90 -9.00
CA PRO A 23 -8.12 -5.68 -10.41
C PRO A 23 -7.07 -6.67 -10.95
N THR A 24 -6.64 -7.65 -10.16
CA THR A 24 -5.62 -8.68 -10.48
C THR A 24 -4.28 -8.06 -10.91
N PRO A 25 -3.49 -7.48 -9.98
CA PRO A 25 -2.17 -6.94 -10.29
C PRO A 25 -1.20 -8.04 -10.76
N THR A 26 -0.50 -7.79 -11.86
CA THR A 26 0.51 -8.70 -12.43
C THR A 26 1.92 -8.21 -12.15
N GLY A 27 2.84 -9.11 -11.82
CA GLY A 27 4.23 -8.78 -11.47
C GLY A 27 5.03 -8.10 -12.58
N ALA A 28 4.72 -8.37 -13.84
CA ALA A 28 5.40 -7.74 -14.98
C ALA A 28 5.03 -6.26 -15.20
N ALA A 29 3.88 -5.82 -14.69
CA ALA A 29 3.34 -4.49 -14.99
C ALA A 29 3.12 -3.61 -13.73
N ASN A 30 3.06 -4.21 -12.53
CA ASN A 30 2.62 -3.51 -11.32
C ASN A 30 3.56 -3.73 -10.12
N ALA A 31 4.73 -4.33 -10.33
CA ALA A 31 5.70 -4.52 -9.27
C ALA A 31 6.37 -3.19 -8.91
N ILE A 32 6.39 -2.87 -7.61
CA ILE A 32 7.02 -1.65 -7.09
C ILE A 32 8.23 -2.07 -6.27
N GLN A 33 9.38 -1.49 -6.59
CA GLN A 33 10.57 -1.65 -5.77
C GLN A 33 10.47 -0.71 -4.56
N MET A 34 10.15 -1.29 -3.41
CA MET A 34 10.15 -0.58 -2.14
C MET A 34 11.43 -0.87 -1.35
N THR A 35 12.01 0.18 -0.79
CA THR A 35 13.05 0.13 0.24
C THR A 35 12.42 0.26 1.62
N ASN A 36 13.00 -0.43 2.61
CA ASN A 36 12.54 -0.38 4.00
C ASN A 36 11.02 -0.67 4.18
N ALA A 37 10.46 -1.54 3.34
CA ALA A 37 9.06 -1.92 3.46
C ALA A 37 8.83 -2.67 4.78
N THR A 38 7.77 -2.36 5.52
CA THR A 38 7.27 -3.11 6.68
C THR A 38 5.81 -3.47 6.45
N VAL A 39 5.48 -4.75 6.55
CA VAL A 39 4.12 -5.24 6.35
C VAL A 39 3.55 -5.76 7.65
N ASN A 40 2.41 -5.19 8.06
CA ASN A 40 1.63 -5.60 9.21
C ASN A 40 0.32 -6.22 8.69
N PRO A 41 0.26 -7.56 8.55
CA PRO A 41 -0.86 -8.24 7.87
C PRO A 41 -2.15 -8.27 8.67
N LEU A 42 -2.10 -7.98 9.98
CA LEU A 42 -3.27 -7.89 10.83
C LEU A 42 -2.99 -6.88 11.94
N GLU A 43 -3.51 -5.68 11.78
CA GLU A 43 -3.68 -4.72 12.87
C GLU A 43 -5.17 -4.57 13.17
N GLY A 44 -5.50 -4.32 14.42
CA GLY A 44 -6.87 -4.14 14.86
C GLY A 44 -6.94 -3.83 16.34
N GLU A 45 -8.05 -3.25 16.77
CA GLU A 45 -8.28 -2.93 18.16
C GLU A 45 -8.85 -4.12 18.90
N GLN A 46 -8.38 -4.32 20.13
CA GLN A 46 -8.83 -5.39 21.00
C GLN A 46 -9.94 -4.87 21.90
N VAL A 47 -11.17 -5.33 21.67
CA VAL A 47 -12.34 -4.97 22.48
C VAL A 47 -12.69 -6.14 23.40
N SER A 48 -12.77 -5.86 24.70
CA SER A 48 -13.29 -6.81 25.70
C SER A 48 -14.81 -6.77 25.73
N ARG A 49 -15.45 -7.91 25.99
CA ARG A 49 -16.91 -8.03 26.01
C ARG A 49 -17.57 -7.65 27.34
N ASP A 50 -16.78 -7.26 28.33
CA ASP A 50 -17.16 -6.79 29.68
C ASP A 50 -18.50 -7.37 30.22
N LEU A 51 -18.63 -8.70 30.18
CA LEU A 51 -19.85 -9.39 30.59
C LEU A 51 -19.87 -9.55 32.11
N MET A 52 -21.00 -9.29 32.77
CA MET A 52 -21.13 -9.61 34.19
C MET A 52 -21.39 -11.10 34.38
N LEU A 53 -20.34 -11.87 34.70
CA LEU A 53 -20.41 -13.32 34.91
C LEU A 53 -20.24 -13.68 36.40
N PRO A 54 -20.96 -14.68 36.93
CA PRO A 54 -20.88 -15.10 38.33
C PRO A 54 -19.61 -15.92 38.65
N TYR A 55 -18.73 -16.15 37.68
CA TYR A 55 -17.49 -16.92 37.82
C TYR A 55 -16.27 -16.12 37.33
N LEU A 56 -15.12 -16.37 37.97
CA LEU A 56 -13.85 -15.72 37.65
C LEU A 56 -13.23 -16.35 36.39
N GLY A 57 -12.82 -15.52 35.44
CA GLY A 57 -12.11 -15.97 34.23
C GLY A 57 -11.81 -14.82 33.26
N MET A 58 -10.78 -15.01 32.41
CA MET A 58 -10.49 -14.06 31.34
C MET A 58 -11.61 -14.09 30.31
N GLN A 59 -12.20 -12.93 30.06
CA GLN A 59 -13.20 -12.79 29.01
C GLN A 59 -12.46 -12.65 27.69
N GLY A 60 -12.75 -13.55 26.76
CA GLY A 60 -12.13 -13.55 25.43
C GLY A 60 -12.23 -12.18 24.78
N VAL A 61 -11.17 -11.81 24.07
CA VAL A 61 -11.03 -10.51 23.42
C VAL A 61 -11.43 -10.65 21.95
N ILE A 62 -12.19 -9.68 21.43
CA ILE A 62 -12.56 -9.64 20.01
C ILE A 62 -11.71 -8.56 19.34
N LEU A 63 -11.03 -8.93 18.26
CA LEU A 63 -10.39 -7.96 17.38
C LEU A 63 -11.45 -7.29 16.51
N THR A 64 -11.56 -5.98 16.60
CA THR A 64 -12.48 -5.14 15.83
C THR A 64 -11.67 -4.16 14.97
N GLY A 65 -12.21 -3.77 13.81
CA GLY A 65 -11.52 -2.84 12.92
C GLY A 65 -10.21 -3.40 12.37
N THR A 66 -10.23 -4.65 11.88
CA THR A 66 -9.01 -5.28 11.35
C THR A 66 -8.64 -4.70 9.99
N TYR A 67 -7.41 -4.20 9.87
CA TYR A 67 -6.85 -3.69 8.62
C TYR A 67 -5.43 -4.21 8.40
N VAL A 68 -4.98 -4.10 7.14
CA VAL A 68 -3.60 -4.37 6.75
C VAL A 68 -2.88 -3.03 6.63
N LYS A 69 -1.67 -2.95 7.17
CA LYS A 69 -0.81 -1.78 7.01
C LYS A 69 0.46 -2.17 6.28
N ILE A 70 0.84 -1.36 5.30
CA ILE A 70 2.11 -1.45 4.59
C ILE A 70 2.72 -0.08 4.67
N ASP A 71 3.90 0.02 5.27
CA ASP A 71 4.72 1.23 5.24
C ASP A 71 5.93 0.93 4.36
N GLY A 72 6.34 1.87 3.51
CA GLY A 72 7.47 1.64 2.63
C GLY A 72 7.97 2.90 1.94
N GLU A 73 9.23 2.87 1.53
CA GLU A 73 9.86 3.96 0.83
C GLU A 73 10.08 3.55 -0.63
N VAL A 74 9.81 4.46 -1.57
CA VAL A 74 10.08 4.27 -3.00
C VAL A 74 10.99 5.40 -3.46
N GLU A 75 12.05 5.06 -4.17
CA GLU A 75 12.94 6.05 -4.78
C GLU A 75 12.19 6.91 -5.80
N ILE A 76 12.50 8.21 -5.86
CA ILE A 76 11.96 9.09 -6.90
C ILE A 76 12.63 8.74 -8.23
N ALA A 77 12.04 7.77 -8.94
CA ALA A 77 12.51 7.27 -10.23
C ALA A 77 11.64 7.75 -11.39
N GLY A 78 12.25 8.13 -12.51
CA GLY A 78 11.52 8.45 -13.73
C GLY A 78 10.90 7.21 -14.39
N ALA A 79 9.83 7.41 -15.17
CA ALA A 79 9.08 6.34 -15.84
C ALA A 79 9.78 5.71 -17.07
N GLY A 80 11.00 6.13 -17.38
CA GLY A 80 11.79 5.62 -18.52
C GLY A 80 11.56 6.39 -19.83
N ALA A 81 10.31 6.70 -20.20
CA ALA A 81 9.98 7.53 -21.37
C ALA A 81 9.01 8.67 -21.03
N ALA A 82 8.97 9.71 -21.89
CA ALA A 82 8.10 10.87 -21.69
C ALA A 82 6.63 10.50 -21.92
N GLY A 83 5.78 10.77 -20.92
CA GLY A 83 4.35 10.44 -20.95
C GLY A 83 3.99 9.06 -20.40
N ASP A 84 4.97 8.24 -19.98
CA ASP A 84 4.69 7.01 -19.24
C ASP A 84 4.51 7.31 -17.75
N ALA A 85 3.53 6.66 -17.12
CA ALA A 85 3.33 6.78 -15.68
C ALA A 85 4.43 6.01 -14.92
N PRO A 86 5.04 6.61 -13.88
CA PRO A 86 6.01 5.90 -13.03
C PRO A 86 5.35 4.72 -12.32
N ALA A 87 6.14 3.71 -11.98
CA ALA A 87 5.65 2.49 -11.30
C ALA A 87 4.97 2.78 -9.95
N TYR A 88 5.32 3.88 -9.26
CA TYR A 88 4.68 4.33 -8.02
C TYR A 88 3.44 5.21 -8.22
N GLY A 89 3.07 5.54 -9.46
CA GLY A 89 1.89 6.34 -9.80
C GLY A 89 0.60 5.85 -9.12
N PRO A 90 0.31 4.53 -9.08
CA PRO A 90 -0.82 3.99 -8.33
C PRO A 90 -0.83 4.37 -6.85
N LEU A 91 0.33 4.39 -6.18
CA LEU A 91 0.44 4.75 -4.77
C LEU A 91 0.16 6.24 -4.55
N LEU A 92 0.66 7.12 -5.44
CA LEU A 92 0.34 8.55 -5.38
C LEU A 92 -1.16 8.80 -5.56
N ARG A 93 -1.81 8.05 -6.44
CA ARG A 93 -3.27 8.10 -6.64
C ARG A 93 -4.04 7.63 -5.41
N ALA A 94 -3.55 6.59 -4.72
CA ALA A 94 -4.09 6.15 -3.43
C ALA A 94 -3.92 7.20 -2.30
N CYS A 95 -2.99 8.14 -2.45
CA CYS A 95 -2.77 9.28 -1.55
C CYS A 95 -3.57 10.53 -1.92
N GLY A 96 -4.48 10.45 -2.88
CA GLY A 96 -5.34 11.57 -3.27
C GLY A 96 -4.71 12.55 -4.27
N LEU A 97 -3.73 12.09 -5.05
CA LEU A 97 -3.19 12.83 -6.20
C LEU A 97 -3.82 12.29 -7.49
N ALA A 98 -4.58 13.10 -8.22
CA ALA A 98 -5.08 12.71 -9.53
C ALA A 98 -3.98 12.77 -10.58
N GLU A 99 -3.88 11.71 -11.38
CA GLU A 99 -2.91 11.59 -12.45
C GLU A 99 -3.50 12.09 -13.77
N THR A 100 -2.84 13.09 -14.35
CA THR A 100 -3.12 13.59 -15.69
C THR A 100 -1.95 13.24 -16.60
N ILE A 101 -2.17 12.31 -17.53
CA ILE A 101 -1.14 11.86 -18.49
C ILE A 101 -1.29 12.67 -19.77
N THR A 102 -0.29 13.47 -20.09
CA THR A 102 -0.16 14.09 -21.41
C THR A 102 0.79 13.22 -22.25
N VAL A 103 0.21 12.47 -23.18
CA VAL A 103 0.93 11.49 -24.00
C VAL A 103 2.10 12.15 -24.72
N GLY A 104 3.30 11.62 -24.50
CA GLY A 104 4.53 12.09 -25.16
C GLY A 104 5.15 13.35 -24.56
N THR A 105 4.59 13.93 -23.49
CA THR A 105 5.20 15.10 -22.81
C THR A 105 5.48 14.83 -21.34
N ASP A 106 4.44 14.63 -20.53
CA ASP A 106 4.56 14.64 -19.07
C ASP A 106 3.36 13.99 -18.37
N VAL A 107 3.59 13.56 -17.13
CA VAL A 107 2.56 13.04 -16.22
C VAL A 107 2.51 13.95 -15.01
N GLN A 108 1.35 14.53 -14.74
CA GLN A 108 1.12 15.45 -13.63
C GLN A 108 0.29 14.79 -12.54
N TYR A 109 0.62 15.08 -11.29
CA TYR A 109 -0.06 14.57 -10.10
C TYR A 109 -0.59 15.74 -9.29
N ASP A 110 -1.87 16.06 -9.44
CA ASP A 110 -2.50 17.19 -8.78
C ASP A 110 -3.33 16.74 -7.57
N PRO A 111 -3.28 17.44 -6.43
CA PRO A 111 -4.06 17.09 -5.26
C PRO A 111 -5.56 17.27 -5.54
N VAL A 112 -6.35 16.24 -5.25
CA VAL A 112 -7.82 16.29 -5.35
C VAL A 112 -8.48 16.26 -3.98
N SER A 113 -9.58 17.01 -3.86
CA SER A 113 -10.36 17.10 -2.61
C SER A 113 -11.59 16.19 -2.60
N SER A 114 -11.83 15.41 -3.67
CA SER A 114 -12.96 14.49 -3.80
C SER A 114 -12.67 13.42 -4.86
N GLY A 115 -13.42 12.31 -4.84
CA GLY A 115 -13.24 11.23 -5.82
C GLY A 115 -11.97 10.39 -5.59
N PHE A 116 -11.56 10.22 -4.33
CA PHE A 116 -10.36 9.48 -3.97
C PHE A 116 -10.38 8.05 -4.51
N GLU A 117 -9.35 7.70 -5.25
CA GLU A 117 -9.16 6.35 -5.78
C GLU A 117 -8.63 5.43 -4.68
N ALA A 118 -8.75 4.13 -4.91
CA ALA A 118 -8.25 3.10 -4.01
C ALA A 118 -7.38 2.12 -4.79
N VAL A 119 -6.45 1.48 -4.08
CA VAL A 119 -5.50 0.55 -4.67
C VAL A 119 -5.61 -0.81 -3.99
N THR A 120 -5.51 -1.85 -4.80
CA THR A 120 -5.25 -3.20 -4.31
C THR A 120 -3.74 -3.40 -4.20
N LEU A 121 -3.28 -3.75 -2.99
CA LEU A 121 -1.89 -4.06 -2.70
C LEU A 121 -1.73 -5.57 -2.55
N TYR A 122 -0.81 -6.15 -3.32
CA TYR A 122 -0.37 -7.53 -3.15
C TYR A 122 0.98 -7.51 -2.47
N PHE A 123 1.09 -8.22 -1.35
CA PHE A 123 2.37 -8.46 -0.70
C PHE A 123 2.67 -9.95 -0.72
N ASN A 124 3.70 -10.31 -1.48
CA ASN A 124 4.20 -11.68 -1.54
C ASN A 124 5.39 -11.82 -0.60
N HIS A 125 5.20 -12.54 0.50
CA HIS A 125 6.24 -12.85 1.46
C HIS A 125 6.76 -14.27 1.26
N ASP A 126 7.69 -14.43 0.31
CA ASP A 126 8.38 -15.70 -0.01
C ASP A 126 7.40 -16.87 -0.23
N GLY A 127 6.43 -16.66 -1.12
CA GLY A 127 5.47 -17.68 -1.57
C GLY A 127 4.08 -17.57 -0.97
N VAL A 128 3.87 -16.72 0.05
CA VAL A 128 2.52 -16.37 0.52
C VAL A 128 2.14 -15.02 0.00
N ASN A 129 1.12 -15.00 -0.86
CA ASN A 129 0.51 -13.78 -1.34
C ASN A 129 -0.63 -13.38 -0.41
N HIS A 130 -0.62 -12.14 0.02
CA HIS A 130 -1.72 -11.53 0.73
C HIS A 130 -2.24 -10.34 -0.08
N ILE A 131 -3.54 -10.15 0.00
CA ILE A 131 -4.26 -9.21 -0.83
C ILE A 131 -4.93 -8.19 0.10
N ALA A 132 -4.53 -6.93 0.00
CA ALA A 132 -5.17 -5.82 0.70
C ALA A 132 -5.97 -4.99 -0.31
N LEU A 133 -7.29 -5.11 -0.23
CA LEU A 133 -8.25 -4.40 -1.08
C LEU A 133 -8.62 -3.06 -0.44
N GLY A 134 -8.94 -2.07 -1.27
CA GLY A 134 -9.44 -0.77 -0.82
C GLY A 134 -8.40 0.08 -0.09
N SER A 135 -7.11 -0.11 -0.36
CA SER A 135 -6.03 0.56 0.36
C SER A 135 -5.94 2.04 -0.02
N ARG A 136 -5.79 2.89 0.99
CA ARG A 136 -5.55 4.34 0.88
C ARG A 136 -4.51 4.75 1.94
N GLY A 137 -3.73 5.78 1.64
CA GLY A 137 -2.63 6.20 2.51
C GLY A 137 -2.28 7.67 2.37
N ASN A 138 -1.15 8.07 2.93
CA ASN A 138 -0.60 9.41 2.80
C ASN A 138 0.83 9.32 2.24
N VAL A 139 1.26 10.34 1.49
CA VAL A 139 2.63 10.41 0.96
C VAL A 139 3.42 11.50 1.69
N SER A 140 4.67 11.21 2.00
CA SER A 140 5.63 12.18 2.54
C SER A 140 6.90 12.21 1.71
N PHE A 141 7.48 13.41 1.57
CA PHE A 141 8.63 13.67 0.71
C PHE A 141 9.91 13.73 1.55
N SER A 142 10.83 12.78 1.35
CA SER A 142 12.16 12.80 1.97
C SER A 142 13.19 13.38 0.99
N LEU A 143 13.38 14.70 1.05
CA LEU A 143 14.25 15.47 0.15
C LEU A 143 15.47 16.02 0.89
N VAL A 144 16.26 15.13 1.47
CA VAL A 144 17.44 15.51 2.26
C VAL A 144 18.64 15.82 1.35
N PRO A 145 19.36 16.93 1.53
CA PRO A 145 20.58 17.22 0.77
C PRO A 145 21.61 16.09 0.90
N LYS A 146 22.27 15.73 -0.21
CA LYS A 146 23.29 14.66 -0.30
C LYS A 146 22.76 13.24 -0.05
N GLN A 147 21.45 13.02 -0.15
CA GLN A 147 20.84 11.68 -0.12
C GLN A 147 20.02 11.42 -1.38
N ILE A 148 19.74 10.14 -1.66
CA ILE A 148 18.79 9.76 -2.69
C ILE A 148 17.40 10.19 -2.21
N PRO A 149 16.62 10.89 -3.04
CA PRO A 149 15.29 11.31 -2.63
C PRO A 149 14.31 10.13 -2.67
N HIS A 150 13.45 10.04 -1.66
CA HIS A 150 12.45 8.98 -1.52
C HIS A 150 11.06 9.56 -1.25
N TYR A 151 10.03 8.90 -1.79
CA TYR A 151 8.65 9.01 -1.32
C TYR A 151 8.41 7.95 -0.25
N LYS A 152 7.81 8.37 0.86
CA LYS A 152 7.42 7.47 1.94
C LYS A 152 5.90 7.37 2.01
N PHE A 153 5.40 6.15 1.97
CA PHE A 153 3.99 5.76 1.99
C PHE A 153 3.66 4.97 3.26
#